data_AF-A0A943FY53-F1
#
_entry.id   AF-A0A943FY53-F1
#
_cell.length_a   1.000
_cell.length_b   1.000
_cell.length_c   1.000
_cell.angle_alpha   90.00
_cell.angle_beta   90.00
_cell.angle_gamma   90.00
#
_symmetry.space_group_name_H-M   'P 1'
#
loop_
_entity.id
_entity.type
_entity.pdbx_description
1 polymer ?
#
loop_
_entity_poly.entity_id
_entity_poly.type
_entity_poly.pdbx_seq_one_letter_code
_entity_poly.pdbx_strand_id
1 'polypeptide(L)'
;MFKIAKLEKVNNEKVIINLATQEQSQYENGKKVSFEKFNTLTFDVSGDDYSFGFDLNCKLEKLLEIPMNETIDFKDYILGGETWLNIRDLNGVEPEMDIKITRYLKNRFIIFLTFYTDYSYDENDYSGMIEFTFNLDDYLSGDKKDG
;
A
#
# COMPACT_ATOMS: atom_id res chain seq x y z
N MET A 1 -21.48 14.70 -12.32
CA MET A 1 -21.66 14.01 -13.62
C MET A 1 -21.17 12.59 -13.42
N PHE A 2 -21.98 11.57 -13.72
CA PHE A 2 -21.57 10.17 -13.53
C PHE A 2 -20.88 9.66 -14.80
N LYS A 3 -19.61 9.23 -14.71
CA LYS A 3 -18.84 8.64 -15.81
C LYS A 3 -18.76 7.13 -15.61
N ILE A 4 -19.03 6.34 -16.65
CA ILE A 4 -18.83 4.89 -16.65
C ILE A 4 -17.69 4.59 -17.62
N ALA A 5 -16.61 3.98 -17.12
CA ALA A 5 -15.50 3.50 -17.93
C ALA A 5 -15.45 1.98 -17.90
N LYS A 6 -14.89 1.38 -18.97
CA LYS A 6 -14.64 -0.06 -19.01
C LYS A 6 -13.34 -0.35 -18.29
N LEU A 7 -13.33 -1.35 -17.40
CA LEU A 7 -12.09 -1.83 -16.79
C LEU A 7 -11.26 -2.54 -17.88
N GLU A 8 -10.05 -2.05 -18.11
CA GLU A 8 -9.10 -2.65 -19.04
C GLU A 8 -8.06 -3.45 -18.27
N LYS A 9 -7.75 -4.65 -18.77
CA LYS A 9 -6.68 -5.44 -18.20
C LYS A 9 -5.35 -4.84 -18.64
N VAL A 10 -4.50 -4.54 -17.67
CA VAL A 10 -3.13 -4.09 -17.90
C VAL A 10 -2.19 -5.29 -18.16
N ASN A 11 -1.07 -5.03 -18.83
CA ASN A 11 -0.10 -6.07 -19.22
C ASN A 11 1.18 -5.98 -18.38
N ASN A 12 1.90 -7.11 -18.31
CA ASN A 12 3.21 -7.24 -17.66
C ASN A 12 3.26 -6.76 -16.20
N GLU A 13 2.17 -6.98 -15.47
CA GLU A 13 2.07 -6.57 -14.07
C GLU A 13 3.08 -7.31 -13.18
N LYS A 14 3.75 -6.54 -12.32
CA LYS A 14 4.63 -7.04 -11.28
C LYS A 14 4.28 -6.36 -9.97
N VAL A 15 4.31 -7.14 -8.88
CA VAL A 15 4.25 -6.62 -7.52
C VAL A 15 5.60 -6.89 -6.86
N ILE A 16 6.23 -5.84 -6.35
CA ILE A 16 7.41 -5.91 -5.49
C ILE A 16 6.94 -5.53 -4.09
N ILE A 17 7.36 -6.33 -3.11
CA ILE A 17 7.00 -6.14 -1.71
C ILE A 17 8.29 -6.18 -0.92
N ASN A 18 8.56 -5.11 -0.17
CA ASN A 18 9.77 -4.96 0.61
C ASN A 18 9.45 -4.75 2.09
N LEU A 19 10.39 -5.15 2.94
CA LEU A 19 10.40 -4.75 4.34
C LEU A 19 11.11 -3.40 4.43
N ALA A 20 10.44 -2.40 5.00
CA ALA A 20 11.02 -1.10 5.28
C ALA A 20 10.95 -0.77 6.77
N THR A 21 11.83 0.10 7.22
CA THR A 21 11.81 0.64 8.58
C THR A 21 11.30 2.07 8.52
N GLN A 22 10.14 2.32 9.14
CA GLN A 22 9.56 3.65 9.26
C GLN A 22 9.94 4.30 10.58
N GLU A 23 10.20 5.60 10.53
CA GLU A 23 10.49 6.44 11.68
C GLU A 23 9.51 7.61 11.71
N GLN A 24 8.72 7.69 12.78
CA GLN A 24 7.68 8.71 12.94
C GLN A 24 7.98 9.54 14.18
N SER A 25 7.88 10.85 14.04
CA SER A 25 8.17 11.80 15.10
C SER A 25 7.07 12.85 15.18
N GLN A 26 6.47 13.01 16.35
CA GLN A 26 5.54 14.10 16.61
C GLN A 26 6.26 15.21 17.38
N TYR A 27 5.96 16.46 17.01
CA TYR A 27 6.53 17.64 17.65
C TYR A 27 5.42 18.57 18.13
N GLU A 28 5.58 19.12 19.34
CA GLU A 28 4.74 20.19 19.88
C GLU A 28 5.63 21.36 20.29
N ASN A 29 5.32 22.57 19.84
CA ASN A 29 6.11 23.77 20.12
C ASN A 29 7.62 23.59 19.83
N GLY A 30 7.95 22.90 18.73
CA GLY A 30 9.32 22.62 18.30
C GLY A 30 10.05 21.56 19.14
N LYS A 31 9.39 20.92 20.11
CA LYS A 31 9.96 19.82 20.91
C LYS A 31 9.37 18.48 20.47
N LYS A 32 10.24 17.48 20.30
CA LYS A 32 9.82 16.11 20.02
C LYS A 32 9.05 15.55 21.22
N VAL A 33 7.78 15.22 21.03
CA VAL A 33 6.91 14.65 22.07
C VAL A 33 6.75 13.14 21.94
N SER A 34 6.89 12.60 20.73
CA SER A 34 6.89 11.15 20.49
C SER A 34 7.88 10.76 19.41
N PHE A 35 8.34 9.52 19.49
CA PHE A 35 9.13 8.86 18.47
C PHE A 35 8.70 7.41 18.40
N GLU A 36 8.42 6.93 17.21
CA GLU A 36 8.24 5.51 16.97
C GLU A 36 9.11 5.07 15.79
N LYS A 37 9.70 3.88 15.92
CA LYS A 37 10.44 3.22 14.87
C LYS A 37 9.95 1.78 14.77
N PHE A 38 9.53 1.37 13.59
CA PHE A 38 8.99 0.02 13.37
C PHE A 38 9.23 -0.45 11.94
N ASN A 39 9.19 -1.77 11.76
CA ASN A 39 9.21 -2.37 10.43
C ASN A 39 7.79 -2.50 9.88
N THR A 40 7.65 -2.24 8.59
CA THR A 40 6.40 -2.31 7.83
C THR A 40 6.66 -2.86 6.43
N LEU A 41 5.59 -3.06 5.66
CA LEU A 41 5.67 -3.46 4.25
C LEU A 41 5.45 -2.25 3.34
N THR A 42 6.25 -2.20 2.28
CA THR A 42 6.09 -1.28 1.15
C THR A 42 5.79 -2.07 -0.11
N PHE A 43 4.97 -1.51 -0.99
CA PHE A 43 4.44 -2.18 -2.15
C PHE A 43 4.65 -1.31 -3.38
N ASP A 44 5.29 -1.87 -4.39
CA ASP A 44 5.42 -1.27 -5.71
C ASP A 44 4.74 -2.19 -6.74
N VAL A 45 3.65 -1.70 -7.32
CA VAL A 45 2.91 -2.39 -8.39
C VAL A 45 3.22 -1.67 -9.69
N SER A 46 3.70 -2.38 -10.72
CA SER A 46 3.99 -1.75 -12.00
C SER A 46 3.58 -2.61 -13.19
N GLY A 47 3.25 -1.94 -14.29
CA GLY A 47 3.03 -2.52 -15.60
C GLY A 47 3.76 -1.72 -16.67
N ASP A 48 3.41 -1.93 -17.94
CA ASP A 48 4.10 -1.27 -19.06
C ASP A 48 4.07 0.27 -18.99
N ASP A 49 2.92 0.84 -18.62
CA ASP A 49 2.66 2.29 -18.69
C ASP A 49 2.33 2.93 -17.34
N TYR A 50 2.51 2.23 -16.22
CA TYR A 50 2.22 2.77 -14.90
C TYR A 50 3.05 2.13 -13.78
N SER A 51 3.17 2.86 -12.67
CA SER A 51 3.54 2.29 -11.38
C SER A 51 2.74 2.92 -10.25
N PHE A 52 2.46 2.14 -9.21
CA PHE A 52 1.69 2.51 -8.04
C PHE A 52 2.46 2.04 -6.80
N GLY A 53 3.01 2.98 -6.05
CA GLY A 53 3.74 2.74 -4.81
C GLY A 53 2.91 3.13 -3.61
N PHE A 54 2.90 2.31 -2.55
CA PHE A 54 2.30 2.67 -1.27
C PHE A 54 2.92 1.91 -0.10
N ASP A 55 2.82 2.53 1.07
CA ASP A 55 3.37 2.03 2.32
C ASP A 55 2.28 1.78 3.36
N LEU A 56 2.38 0.67 4.09
CA LEU A 56 1.56 0.48 5.28
C LEU A 56 2.12 1.31 6.44
N ASN A 57 1.21 1.97 7.15
CA ASN A 57 1.46 2.73 8.36
C ASN A 57 1.12 1.91 9.62
N CYS A 58 1.64 0.69 9.70
CA CYS A 58 1.44 -0.17 10.86
C CYS A 58 2.59 -1.17 11.02
N LYS A 59 2.75 -1.71 12.23
CA LYS A 59 3.68 -2.81 12.47
C LYS A 59 3.15 -4.11 11.86
N LEU A 60 4.05 -5.00 11.47
CA LEU A 60 3.68 -6.31 10.92
C LEU A 60 2.75 -7.12 11.83
N GLU A 61 2.86 -6.96 13.16
CA GLU A 61 2.00 -7.64 14.12
C GLU A 61 0.52 -7.26 13.97
N LYS A 62 0.21 -6.06 13.46
CA LYS A 62 -1.18 -5.65 13.21
C LYS A 62 -1.85 -6.50 12.13
N LEU A 63 -1.09 -6.97 11.14
CA LEU A 63 -1.61 -7.91 10.14
C LEU A 63 -1.93 -9.27 10.77
N LEU A 64 -1.22 -9.68 11.83
CA LEU A 64 -1.48 -10.94 12.54
C LEU A 64 -2.73 -10.89 13.42
N GLU A 65 -3.17 -9.68 13.83
CA GLU A 65 -4.42 -9.47 14.57
C GLU A 65 -5.67 -9.68 13.69
N ILE A 66 -5.53 -9.66 12.36
CA ILE A 66 -6.62 -9.93 11.43
C ILE A 66 -7.08 -11.39 11.60
N PRO A 67 -8.37 -11.65 11.90
CA PRO A 67 -8.88 -13.01 12.02
C PRO A 67 -8.89 -13.75 10.68
N MET A 68 -8.85 -15.08 10.73
CA MET A 68 -8.88 -15.91 9.52
C MET A 68 -10.21 -15.74 8.78
N ASN A 69 -10.13 -15.59 7.46
CA ASN A 69 -11.24 -15.35 6.52
C ASN A 69 -12.01 -14.04 6.73
N GLU A 70 -11.47 -13.11 7.51
CA GLU A 70 -12.04 -11.78 7.69
C GLU A 70 -11.37 -10.77 6.75
N THR A 71 -12.19 -9.87 6.21
CA THR A 71 -11.76 -8.71 5.43
C THR A 71 -11.92 -7.45 6.28
N ILE A 72 -10.86 -6.67 6.40
CA ILE A 72 -10.88 -5.41 7.17
C ILE A 72 -10.62 -4.24 6.22
N ASP A 73 -11.37 -3.16 6.41
CA ASP A 73 -11.02 -1.84 5.87
C ASP A 73 -9.69 -1.39 6.52
N PHE A 74 -8.71 -1.10 5.68
CA PHE A 74 -7.34 -0.81 6.11
C PHE A 74 -6.92 0.63 5.79
N LYS A 75 -7.85 1.51 5.42
CA LYS A 75 -7.55 2.89 4.98
C LYS A 75 -6.80 3.72 6.02
N ASP A 76 -7.07 3.50 7.31
CA ASP A 76 -6.46 4.26 8.40
C ASP A 76 -4.99 3.86 8.65
N TYR A 77 -4.53 2.80 7.97
CA TYR A 77 -3.17 2.28 8.03
C TYR A 77 -2.40 2.54 6.74
N ILE A 78 -2.80 3.54 5.95
CA ILE A 78 -2.01 4.05 4.83
C ILE A 78 -1.20 5.25 5.30
N LEU A 79 0.07 5.31 4.88
CA LEU A 79 0.91 6.48 5.14
C LEU A 79 0.60 7.55 4.09
N GLY A 80 -0.10 8.61 4.51
CA GLY A 80 -0.37 9.76 3.66
C GLY A 80 0.92 10.45 3.22
N GLY A 81 0.98 10.92 1.96
CA GLY A 81 2.18 11.49 1.36
C GLY A 81 3.24 10.48 0.91
N GLU A 82 3.02 9.17 1.10
CA GLU A 82 3.91 8.10 0.61
C GLU A 82 3.20 7.17 -0.39
N THR A 83 2.03 7.60 -0.89
CA THR A 83 1.30 6.90 -1.96
C THR A 83 1.49 7.64 -3.28
N TRP A 84 2.01 6.97 -4.28
CA TRP A 84 2.40 7.58 -5.55
C TRP A 84 1.95 6.77 -6.74
N LEU A 85 1.29 7.44 -7.68
CA LEU A 85 0.93 6.92 -8.98
C LEU A 85 1.76 7.63 -10.07
N ASN A 86 2.46 6.83 -10.88
CA ASN A 86 3.10 7.28 -12.10
C ASN A 86 2.38 6.66 -13.28
N ILE A 87 2.04 7.44 -14.31
CA ILE A 87 1.37 6.97 -15.52
C ILE A 87 2.04 7.61 -16.72
N ARG A 88 2.59 6.78 -17.61
CA ARG A 88 3.34 7.21 -18.79
C ARG A 88 4.43 8.22 -18.38
N ASP A 89 4.31 9.47 -18.82
CA ASP A 89 5.26 10.55 -18.55
C ASP A 89 4.92 11.36 -17.29
N LEU A 90 3.80 11.06 -16.63
CA LEU A 90 3.36 11.73 -15.40
C LEU A 90 3.91 10.99 -14.18
N ASN A 91 4.58 11.74 -13.31
CA ASN A 91 5.19 11.20 -12.11
C ASN A 91 4.64 11.88 -10.86
N GLY A 92 4.47 11.09 -9.79
CA GLY A 92 4.12 11.58 -8.46
C GLY A 92 2.70 12.12 -8.34
N VAL A 93 1.74 11.53 -9.05
CA VAL A 93 0.31 11.83 -8.83
C VAL A 93 -0.09 11.16 -7.53
N GLU A 94 -0.64 11.90 -6.56
CA GLU A 94 -1.16 11.32 -5.32
C GLU A 94 -2.63 10.94 -5.54
N PRO A 95 -2.98 9.64 -5.56
CA PRO A 95 -4.35 9.21 -5.74
C PRO A 95 -5.10 9.13 -4.41
N GLU A 96 -6.40 9.33 -4.44
CA GLU A 96 -7.28 8.86 -3.37
C GLU A 96 -7.42 7.34 -3.47
N MET A 97 -7.28 6.63 -2.35
CA MET A 97 -7.31 5.17 -2.32
C MET A 97 -8.20 4.61 -1.20
N ASP A 98 -8.82 3.47 -1.48
CA ASP A 98 -9.47 2.58 -0.51
C ASP A 98 -8.75 1.24 -0.54
N ILE A 99 -8.44 0.67 0.62
CA ILE A 99 -7.70 -0.59 0.74
C ILE A 99 -8.41 -1.54 1.70
N LYS A 100 -8.46 -2.81 1.31
CA LYS A 100 -8.99 -3.90 2.11
C LYS A 100 -7.96 -5.01 2.16
N ILE A 101 -7.76 -5.55 3.36
CA ILE A 101 -6.87 -6.68 3.59
C ILE A 101 -7.69 -7.85 4.11
N THR A 102 -7.49 -9.01 3.49
CA THR A 102 -8.13 -10.27 3.90
C THR A 102 -7.08 -11.29 4.26
N ARG A 103 -7.16 -11.87 5.45
CA ARG A 103 -6.31 -13.01 5.83
C ARG A 103 -7.01 -14.31 5.45
N TYR A 104 -6.54 -15.01 4.42
CA TYR A 104 -7.30 -16.16 3.88
C TYR A 104 -6.72 -17.53 4.26
N LEU A 105 -5.42 -17.61 4.60
CA LEU A 105 -4.80 -18.89 4.98
C LEU A 105 -3.52 -18.68 5.79
N LYS A 106 -3.50 -19.06 7.07
CA LYS A 106 -2.34 -18.81 7.97
C LYS A 106 -1.93 -17.34 7.86
N ASN A 107 -0.68 -17.05 7.53
CA ASN A 107 -0.16 -15.69 7.37
C ASN A 107 -0.19 -15.22 5.91
N ARG A 108 -1.10 -15.77 5.10
CA ARG A 108 -1.33 -15.33 3.72
C ARG A 108 -2.48 -14.35 3.65
N PHE A 109 -2.24 -13.27 2.93
CA PHE A 109 -3.13 -12.13 2.82
C PHE A 109 -3.44 -11.85 1.35
N ILE A 110 -4.65 -11.36 1.10
CA ILE A 110 -5.07 -10.69 -0.14
C ILE A 110 -5.14 -9.20 0.18
N ILE A 111 -4.50 -8.38 -0.64
CA ILE A 111 -4.73 -6.94 -0.70
C ILE A 111 -5.64 -6.68 -1.90
N PHE A 112 -6.72 -5.96 -1.65
CA PHE A 112 -7.57 -5.40 -2.68
C PHE A 112 -7.63 -3.89 -2.46
N LEU A 113 -7.25 -3.12 -3.46
CA LEU A 113 -7.30 -1.67 -3.40
C LEU A 113 -7.99 -1.09 -4.63
N THR A 114 -8.67 0.02 -4.43
CA THR A 114 -9.21 0.86 -5.50
C THR A 114 -8.64 2.25 -5.36
N PHE A 115 -8.36 2.92 -6.47
CA PHE A 115 -7.84 4.27 -6.44
C PHE A 115 -8.48 5.13 -7.52
N TYR A 116 -8.49 6.45 -7.30
CA TYR A 116 -8.83 7.43 -8.30
C TYR A 116 -8.07 8.74 -8.08
N THR A 117 -7.91 9.53 -9.14
CA THR A 117 -7.32 10.86 -9.09
C THR A 117 -8.39 11.86 -9.48
N ASP A 118 -8.63 12.88 -8.65
CA ASP A 118 -9.43 14.05 -8.99
C ASP A 118 -8.46 15.23 -9.03
N TYR A 119 -8.05 15.67 -10.23
CA TYR A 119 -6.86 16.48 -10.58
C TYR A 119 -5.58 15.69 -10.90
N SER A 120 -5.42 15.38 -12.18
CA SER A 120 -4.10 15.13 -12.77
C SER A 120 -3.59 16.38 -13.50
N TYR A 121 -2.26 16.46 -13.69
CA TYR A 121 -1.62 17.56 -14.42
C TYR A 121 -1.94 17.59 -15.91
N ASP A 122 -2.52 16.52 -16.46
CA ASP A 122 -2.82 16.35 -17.88
C ASP A 122 -4.33 16.36 -18.19
N GLU A 123 -5.15 16.85 -17.26
CA GLU A 123 -6.62 16.95 -17.37
C GLU A 123 -7.35 15.59 -17.51
N ASN A 124 -6.66 14.47 -17.25
CA ASN A 124 -7.22 13.12 -17.30
C ASN A 124 -7.44 12.52 -15.91
N ASP A 125 -8.67 12.10 -15.60
CA ASP A 125 -8.93 11.35 -14.38
C ASP A 125 -8.46 9.90 -14.55
N TYR A 126 -7.61 9.43 -13.63
CA TYR A 126 -7.16 8.04 -13.57
C TYR A 126 -7.89 7.30 -12.46
N SER A 127 -8.26 6.04 -12.71
CA SER A 127 -8.83 5.17 -11.69
C SER A 127 -8.48 3.72 -11.99
N GLY A 128 -8.43 2.90 -10.94
CA GLY A 128 -8.04 1.52 -11.10
C GLY A 128 -8.34 0.66 -9.88
N MET A 129 -8.10 -0.63 -10.07
CA MET A 129 -8.27 -1.67 -9.07
C MET A 129 -7.02 -2.54 -9.09
N ILE A 130 -6.44 -2.82 -7.93
CA ILE A 130 -5.28 -3.70 -7.81
C ILE A 130 -5.60 -4.79 -6.79
N GLU A 131 -5.35 -6.04 -7.17
CA GLU A 131 -5.51 -7.21 -6.31
C GLU A 131 -4.28 -8.10 -6.39
N PHE A 132 -3.69 -8.42 -5.24
CA PHE A 132 -2.57 -9.36 -5.17
C PHE A 132 -2.51 -10.05 -3.80
N THR A 133 -1.69 -11.09 -3.71
CA THR A 133 -1.51 -11.87 -2.48
C THR A 133 -0.07 -11.87 -2.02
N PHE A 134 0.15 -11.93 -0.71
CA PHE A 134 1.47 -12.12 -0.14
C PHE A 134 1.44 -13.04 1.09
N ASN A 135 2.60 -13.55 1.48
CA ASN A 135 2.78 -14.34 2.69
C ASN A 135 3.63 -13.54 3.69
N LEU A 136 3.03 -13.16 4.82
CA LEU A 136 3.71 -12.34 5.83
C LEU A 136 4.92 -13.07 6.45
N ASP A 137 4.92 -14.41 6.49
CA ASP A 137 6.05 -15.20 7.00
C ASP A 137 7.37 -14.89 6.26
N ASP A 138 7.30 -14.47 4.99
CA ASP A 138 8.46 -14.13 4.18
C ASP A 138 9.18 -12.86 4.68
N TYR A 139 8.53 -12.09 5.56
CA TYR A 139 8.99 -10.80 6.08
C TYR A 139 9.16 -10.77 7.61
N LEU A 140 8.71 -11.81 8.31
CA LEU A 140 8.83 -11.91 9.78
C LEU A 140 10.20 -12.46 10.24
N SER A 141 10.99 -13.06 9.34
CA SER A 141 12.25 -13.72 9.71
C SER A 141 13.43 -12.75 9.84
N GLY A 142 13.43 -11.98 10.93
CA GLY A 142 14.59 -11.24 11.45
C GLY A 142 15.39 -11.98 12.53
N ASP A 143 14.81 -12.98 13.21
CA ASP A 143 15.41 -13.61 14.41
C ASP A 143 15.99 -15.03 14.18
N LYS A 144 16.43 -15.37 12.95
CA LYS A 144 17.15 -16.62 12.70
C LYS A 144 18.43 -16.41 11.90
N LYS A 145 19.39 -15.76 12.53
CA LYS A 145 20.83 -16.02 12.30
C LYS A 145 21.52 -16.00 13.65
N ASP A 146 21.43 -17.12 14.37
CA ASP A 146 22.45 -17.61 15.29
C ASP A 146 22.14 -19.08 15.59
N GLY A 147 22.98 -19.96 15.06
CA GLY A 147 22.93 -21.42 15.19
C GLY A 147 24.14 -22.04 14.54
#